data_AF-X1H6U6-F1
#
_entry.id   AF-X1H6U6-F1
#
_cell.length_a   1.000
_cell.length_b   1.000
_cell.length_c   1.000
_cell.angle_alpha   90.00
_cell.angle_beta   90.00
_cell.angle_gamma   90.00
#
_symmetry.space_group_name_H-M   'P 1'
#
loop_
_entity.id
_entity.type
_entity.pdbx_description
1 polymer ?
#
loop_
_entity_poly.entity_id
_entity_poly.type
_entity_poly.pdbx_seq_one_letter_code
_entity_poly.pdbx_strand_id
1 'polypeptide(L)'
;TDKNKMVEILKNGINSILSLAQKLQEPKIIKDILNERTKKMLDENLLQEARELIDLGEDVPEKLADEVKVAEEFLKNKEYRKAKKSFLKASELAVLIQEEEIASFLRNKGEHVGRFPDLLKERDSLNKEIEKITGELEGNRLYLYDLLIDPIDRLIEISNNLEEEELTGELMKFKNNAKRATRFADDLKGLDNKIKENFTKI
;
A
#
# COMPACT_ATOMS: atom_id res chain seq x y z
N THR A 1 15.65 -24.51 5.57
CA THR A 1 14.73 -24.66 4.42
C THR A 1 13.63 -23.66 4.64
N ASP A 2 13.55 -22.57 3.88
CA ASP A 2 12.29 -21.78 3.69
C ASP A 2 12.48 -20.42 3.00
N LYS A 3 13.68 -19.83 2.97
CA LYS A 3 13.88 -18.55 2.26
C LYS A 3 13.62 -18.67 0.75
N ASN A 4 14.09 -19.74 0.12
CA ASN A 4 13.89 -19.97 -1.32
C ASN A 4 12.43 -20.29 -1.65
N LYS A 5 11.74 -21.08 -0.82
CA LYS A 5 10.29 -21.33 -0.97
C LYS A 5 9.48 -20.06 -0.79
N MET A 6 9.83 -19.23 0.19
CA MET A 6 9.13 -17.96 0.44
C MET A 6 9.35 -16.96 -0.69
N VAL A 7 10.57 -16.88 -1.24
CA VAL A 7 10.88 -16.05 -2.42
C VAL A 7 10.15 -16.58 -3.66
N GLU A 8 10.02 -17.88 -3.83
CA GLU A 8 9.31 -18.51 -4.94
C GLU A 8 7.79 -18.29 -4.83
N ILE A 9 7.21 -18.41 -3.63
CA ILE A 9 5.81 -18.06 -3.35
C ILE A 9 5.55 -16.57 -3.60
N LEU A 10 6.45 -15.69 -3.16
CA LEU A 10 6.35 -14.25 -3.40
C LEU A 10 6.47 -13.91 -4.89
N LYS A 11 7.41 -14.53 -5.61
CA LYS A 11 7.55 -14.34 -7.07
C LYS A 11 6.34 -14.87 -7.83
N ASN A 12 5.80 -16.02 -7.44
CA ASN A 12 4.60 -16.58 -8.08
C ASN A 12 3.36 -15.75 -7.77
N GLY A 13 3.23 -15.23 -6.55
CA GLY A 13 2.17 -14.28 -6.18
C GLY A 13 2.28 -12.96 -6.95
N ILE A 14 3.48 -12.38 -7.03
CA ILE A 14 3.73 -11.13 -7.77
C ILE A 14 3.50 -11.30 -9.27
N ASN A 15 3.98 -12.40 -9.87
CA ASN A 15 3.73 -12.70 -11.29
C ASN A 15 2.24 -12.97 -11.56
N SER A 16 1.54 -13.63 -10.63
CA SER A 16 0.09 -13.84 -10.73
C SER A 16 -0.66 -12.51 -10.69
N ILE A 17 -0.32 -11.62 -9.75
CA ILE A 17 -0.93 -10.29 -9.56
C ILE A 17 -0.63 -9.36 -10.73
N LEU A 18 0.61 -9.30 -11.21
CA LEU A 18 0.99 -8.52 -12.40
C LEU A 18 0.28 -9.05 -13.65
N SER A 19 0.16 -10.38 -13.78
CA SER A 19 -0.66 -10.96 -14.85
C SER A 19 -2.12 -10.57 -14.68
N LEU A 20 -2.68 -10.59 -13.46
CA LEU A 20 -4.07 -10.23 -13.20
C LEU A 20 -4.34 -8.77 -13.56
N ALA A 21 -3.49 -7.84 -13.14
CA ALA A 21 -3.63 -6.42 -13.41
C ALA A 21 -3.58 -6.11 -14.92
N GLN A 22 -2.70 -6.77 -15.68
CA GLN A 22 -2.67 -6.64 -17.14
C GLN A 22 -3.89 -7.30 -17.81
N LYS A 23 -4.27 -8.50 -17.37
CA LYS A 23 -5.46 -9.22 -17.85
C LYS A 23 -6.74 -8.44 -17.64
N LEU A 24 -6.82 -7.68 -16.54
CA LEU A 24 -7.99 -6.88 -16.17
C LEU A 24 -8.22 -5.67 -17.07
N GLN A 25 -7.20 -5.21 -17.80
CA GLN A 25 -7.34 -4.10 -18.75
C GLN A 25 -7.69 -4.57 -20.16
N GLU A 26 -7.64 -5.88 -20.42
CA GLU A 26 -7.88 -6.49 -21.73
C GLU A 26 -9.13 -7.38 -21.71
N PRO A 27 -10.28 -6.88 -22.20
CA PRO A 27 -11.54 -7.64 -22.22
C PRO A 27 -11.42 -9.01 -22.90
N LYS A 28 -10.56 -9.12 -23.92
CA LYS A 28 -10.35 -10.36 -24.69
C LYS A 28 -9.88 -11.52 -23.82
N ILE A 29 -8.96 -11.26 -22.89
CA ILE A 29 -8.40 -12.34 -22.06
C ILE A 29 -9.49 -12.90 -21.13
N ILE A 30 -10.34 -12.02 -20.59
CA ILE A 30 -11.47 -12.44 -19.75
C ILE A 30 -12.51 -13.19 -20.58
N LYS A 31 -12.80 -12.73 -21.82
CA LYS A 31 -13.66 -13.46 -22.76
C LYS A 31 -13.14 -14.88 -23.04
N ASP A 32 -11.83 -15.04 -23.23
CA ASP A 32 -11.22 -16.35 -23.47
C ASP A 32 -11.32 -17.29 -22.24
N ILE A 33 -11.09 -16.77 -21.03
CA ILE A 33 -11.25 -17.53 -19.78
C ILE A 33 -12.70 -18.01 -19.62
N LEU A 34 -13.67 -17.13 -19.87
CA LEU A 34 -15.09 -17.47 -19.79
C LEU A 34 -15.49 -18.52 -20.83
N ASN A 35 -14.95 -18.42 -22.05
CA ASN A 35 -15.18 -19.41 -23.10
C ASN A 35 -14.65 -20.80 -22.72
N GLU A 36 -13.46 -20.89 -22.13
CA GLU A 36 -12.92 -22.16 -21.65
C GLU A 36 -13.74 -22.77 -20.51
N ARG A 37 -14.17 -21.94 -19.55
CA ARG A 37 -15.02 -22.39 -18.44
C ARG A 37 -16.39 -22.84 -18.92
N THR A 38 -16.99 -22.09 -19.85
CA THR A 38 -18.26 -22.44 -20.50
C THR A 38 -18.16 -23.80 -21.19
N LYS A 39 -17.07 -24.08 -21.92
CA LYS A 39 -16.86 -25.40 -22.55
C LYS A 39 -16.88 -26.53 -21.52
N LYS A 40 -16.18 -26.36 -20.39
CA LYS A 40 -16.19 -27.34 -19.30
C LYS A 40 -17.58 -27.55 -18.71
N MET A 41 -18.33 -26.47 -18.48
CA MET A 41 -19.73 -26.56 -17.99
C MET A 41 -20.63 -27.30 -18.98
N LEU A 42 -20.44 -27.11 -20.29
CA LEU A 42 -21.16 -27.87 -21.33
C LEU A 42 -20.77 -29.36 -21.29
N ASP A 43 -19.49 -29.68 -21.14
CA ASP A 43 -19.01 -31.06 -21.01
C ASP A 43 -19.55 -31.75 -19.74
N GLU A 44 -19.78 -30.98 -18.67
CA GLU A 44 -20.32 -31.43 -17.38
C GLU A 44 -21.88 -31.46 -17.34
N ASN A 45 -22.56 -31.23 -18.47
CA ASN A 45 -24.02 -31.15 -18.58
C ASN A 45 -24.68 -30.02 -17.75
N LEU A 46 -23.92 -29.00 -17.35
CA LEU A 46 -24.40 -27.80 -16.64
C LEU A 46 -24.93 -26.75 -17.63
N LEU A 47 -25.94 -27.13 -18.42
CA LEU A 47 -26.41 -26.36 -19.57
C LEU A 47 -26.98 -24.98 -19.22
N GLN A 48 -27.64 -24.86 -18.07
CA GLN A 48 -28.23 -23.58 -17.64
C GLN A 48 -27.15 -22.60 -17.20
N GLU A 49 -26.19 -23.05 -16.38
CA GLU A 49 -25.07 -22.25 -15.89
C GLU A 49 -24.16 -21.82 -17.06
N ALA A 50 -23.91 -22.71 -18.02
CA ALA A 50 -23.17 -22.39 -19.23
C ALA A 50 -23.84 -21.29 -20.06
N ARG A 51 -25.17 -21.32 -20.17
CA ARG A 51 -25.93 -20.30 -20.91
C ARG A 51 -25.88 -18.94 -20.22
N GLU A 52 -26.07 -18.91 -18.91
CA GLU A 52 -25.95 -17.68 -18.11
C GLU A 52 -24.55 -17.08 -18.22
N LEU A 53 -23.50 -17.92 -18.19
CA LEU A 53 -22.12 -17.46 -18.32
C LEU A 53 -21.79 -16.92 -19.71
N ILE A 54 -22.37 -17.49 -20.78
CA ILE A 54 -22.26 -16.97 -22.14
C ILE A 54 -22.87 -15.58 -22.24
N ASP A 55 -24.10 -15.41 -21.75
CA ASP A 55 -24.82 -14.14 -21.83
C ASP A 55 -24.04 -13.03 -21.08
N LEU A 56 -23.46 -13.37 -19.91
CA LEU A 56 -22.62 -12.44 -19.15
C LEU A 56 -21.27 -12.17 -19.83
N GLY A 57 -20.70 -13.16 -20.54
CA GLY A 57 -19.43 -13.06 -21.25
C GLY A 57 -19.43 -12.12 -22.45
N GLU A 58 -20.60 -11.73 -22.97
CA GLU A 58 -20.69 -10.76 -24.07
C GLU A 58 -20.31 -9.34 -23.61
N ASP A 59 -20.88 -8.91 -22.48
CA ASP A 59 -20.89 -7.53 -22.01
C ASP A 59 -19.99 -7.26 -20.79
N VAL A 60 -19.97 -8.19 -19.83
CA VAL A 60 -19.33 -7.95 -18.53
C VAL A 60 -17.81 -7.74 -18.65
N PRO A 61 -17.07 -8.47 -19.51
CA PRO A 61 -15.63 -8.25 -19.68
C PRO A 61 -15.26 -6.83 -20.11
N GLU A 62 -16.07 -6.20 -20.96
CA GLU A 62 -15.83 -4.83 -21.42
C GLU A 62 -16.14 -3.82 -20.31
N LYS A 63 -17.31 -3.96 -19.66
CA LYS A 63 -17.70 -3.12 -18.52
C LYS A 63 -16.69 -3.21 -17.38
N LEU A 64 -16.16 -4.40 -17.10
CA LEU A 64 -15.13 -4.63 -16.09
C LEU A 64 -13.86 -3.87 -16.43
N ALA A 65 -13.32 -4.06 -17.64
CA ALA A 65 -12.08 -3.41 -18.05
C ALA A 65 -12.19 -1.88 -18.05
N ASP A 66 -13.35 -1.35 -18.48
CA ASP A 66 -13.60 0.08 -18.46
C ASP A 66 -13.69 0.62 -17.02
N GLU A 67 -14.38 -0.08 -16.12
CA GLU A 67 -14.46 0.33 -14.71
C GLU A 67 -13.09 0.27 -14.02
N VAL A 68 -12.25 -0.72 -14.35
CA VAL A 68 -10.86 -0.78 -13.88
C VAL A 68 -10.06 0.41 -14.39
N LYS A 69 -10.16 0.75 -15.69
CA LYS A 69 -9.47 1.92 -16.26
C LYS A 69 -9.89 3.22 -15.57
N VAL A 70 -11.19 3.41 -15.36
CA VAL A 70 -11.75 4.56 -14.65
C VAL A 70 -11.23 4.61 -13.20
N ALA A 71 -11.14 3.47 -12.52
CA ALA A 71 -10.60 3.40 -11.17
C ALA A 71 -9.11 3.82 -11.10
N GLU A 72 -8.29 3.34 -12.04
CA GLU A 72 -6.88 3.73 -12.15
C GLU A 72 -6.70 5.20 -12.49
N GLU A 73 -7.55 5.77 -13.35
CA GLU A 73 -7.53 7.19 -13.68
C GLU A 73 -7.87 8.05 -12.46
N PHE A 74 -8.91 7.69 -11.70
CA PHE A 74 -9.23 8.37 -10.44
C PHE A 74 -8.08 8.24 -9.43
N LEU A 75 -7.43 7.08 -9.36
CA LEU A 75 -6.28 6.88 -8.47
C LEU A 75 -5.12 7.81 -8.86
N LYS A 76 -4.80 7.89 -10.15
CA LYS A 76 -3.76 8.78 -10.70
C LYS A 76 -4.07 10.25 -10.41
N ASN A 77 -5.36 10.63 -10.48
CA ASN A 77 -5.84 11.98 -10.17
C ASN A 77 -6.02 12.23 -8.66
N LYS A 78 -5.61 11.29 -7.80
CA LYS A 78 -5.74 11.35 -6.33
C LYS A 78 -7.19 11.46 -5.82
N GLU A 79 -8.15 11.04 -6.64
CA GLU A 79 -9.57 10.99 -6.31
C GLU A 79 -9.94 9.68 -5.59
N TYR A 80 -9.26 9.39 -4.48
CA TYR A 80 -9.26 8.07 -3.82
C TYR A 80 -10.65 7.51 -3.47
N ARG A 81 -11.60 8.37 -3.09
CA ARG A 81 -12.99 7.93 -2.81
C ARG A 81 -13.72 7.46 -4.06
N LYS A 82 -13.46 8.08 -5.21
CA LYS A 82 -14.03 7.66 -6.49
C LYS A 82 -13.33 6.40 -7.00
N ALA A 83 -12.00 6.36 -6.90
CA ALA A 83 -11.21 5.17 -7.21
C ALA A 83 -11.67 3.95 -6.42
N LYS A 84 -11.87 4.07 -5.09
CA LYS A 84 -12.46 3.01 -4.26
C LYS A 84 -13.78 2.49 -4.82
N LYS A 85 -14.72 3.40 -5.10
CA LYS A 85 -16.05 3.02 -5.61
C LYS A 85 -15.95 2.26 -6.93
N SER A 86 -15.11 2.72 -7.85
CA SER A 86 -14.93 2.05 -9.14
C SER A 86 -14.25 0.69 -8.99
N PHE A 87 -13.22 0.54 -8.14
CA PHE A 87 -12.64 -0.78 -7.86
C PHE A 87 -13.64 -1.76 -7.23
N LEU A 88 -14.50 -1.30 -6.31
CA LEU A 88 -15.55 -2.13 -5.72
C LEU A 88 -16.60 -2.54 -6.75
N LYS A 89 -17.00 -1.62 -7.64
CA LYS A 89 -17.93 -1.94 -8.74
C LYS A 89 -17.30 -2.93 -9.73
N ALA A 90 -16.03 -2.79 -10.05
CA ALA A 90 -15.30 -3.77 -10.86
C ALA A 90 -15.23 -5.14 -10.14
N SER A 91 -15.05 -5.17 -8.83
CA SER A 91 -15.12 -6.40 -8.05
C SER A 91 -16.49 -7.08 -8.18
N GLU A 92 -17.59 -6.33 -8.07
CA GLU A 92 -18.94 -6.86 -8.26
C GLU A 92 -19.14 -7.45 -9.67
N LEU A 93 -18.65 -6.79 -10.71
CA LEU A 93 -18.67 -7.30 -12.08
C LEU A 93 -17.89 -8.62 -12.23
N ALA A 94 -16.75 -8.74 -11.55
CA ALA A 94 -15.95 -9.97 -11.55
C ALA A 94 -16.67 -11.14 -10.83
N VAL A 95 -17.42 -10.85 -9.76
CA VAL A 95 -18.26 -11.86 -9.09
C VAL A 95 -19.34 -12.38 -10.03
N LEU A 96 -19.97 -11.51 -10.84
CA LEU A 96 -21.02 -11.93 -11.78
C LEU A 96 -20.52 -12.99 -12.77
N ILE A 97 -19.28 -12.86 -13.24
CA ILE A 97 -18.66 -13.82 -14.16
C ILE A 97 -17.87 -14.93 -13.45
N GLN A 98 -18.07 -15.08 -12.13
CA GLN A 98 -17.46 -16.13 -11.30
C GLN A 98 -15.93 -16.08 -11.25
N GLU A 99 -15.33 -14.90 -11.41
CA GLU A 99 -13.89 -14.66 -11.35
C GLU A 99 -13.47 -14.21 -9.93
N GLU A 100 -13.54 -15.13 -8.96
CA GLU A 100 -13.37 -14.83 -7.53
C GLU A 100 -11.98 -14.28 -7.17
N GLU A 101 -10.91 -14.77 -7.81
CA GLU A 101 -9.56 -14.24 -7.56
C GLU A 101 -9.44 -12.78 -7.99
N ILE A 102 -10.03 -12.44 -9.15
CA ILE A 102 -10.11 -11.08 -9.66
C ILE A 102 -10.97 -10.21 -8.74
N ALA A 103 -12.14 -10.71 -8.34
CA ALA A 103 -13.05 -10.01 -7.45
C ALA A 103 -12.38 -9.66 -6.12
N SER A 104 -11.70 -10.64 -5.51
CA SER A 104 -10.95 -10.48 -4.25
C SER A 104 -9.82 -9.46 -4.42
N PHE A 105 -9.03 -9.56 -5.49
CA PHE A 105 -7.97 -8.61 -5.78
C PHE A 105 -8.48 -7.17 -5.90
N LEU A 106 -9.52 -6.95 -6.72
CA LEU A 106 -10.12 -5.63 -6.94
C LEU A 106 -10.73 -5.06 -5.66
N ARG A 107 -11.39 -5.89 -4.86
CA ARG A 107 -11.93 -5.49 -3.56
C ARG A 107 -10.84 -5.04 -2.61
N ASN A 108 -9.77 -5.82 -2.48
CA ASN A 108 -8.64 -5.49 -1.62
C ASN A 108 -7.97 -4.19 -2.08
N LYS A 109 -7.78 -4.01 -3.40
CA LYS A 109 -7.24 -2.77 -3.97
C LYS A 109 -8.14 -1.58 -3.68
N GLY A 110 -9.46 -1.71 -3.87
CA GLY A 110 -10.44 -0.66 -3.56
C GLY A 110 -10.46 -0.28 -2.07
N GLU A 111 -10.40 -1.27 -1.17
CA GLU A 111 -10.32 -1.01 0.27
C GLU A 111 -9.00 -0.35 0.68
N HIS A 112 -7.87 -0.78 0.09
CA HIS A 112 -6.56 -0.19 0.33
C HIS A 112 -6.52 1.29 -0.09
N VAL A 113 -6.89 1.58 -1.33
CA VAL A 113 -6.99 2.96 -1.85
C VAL A 113 -7.97 3.80 -1.03
N GLY A 114 -9.03 3.16 -0.52
CA GLY A 114 -10.00 3.78 0.38
C GLY A 114 -9.43 4.39 1.66
N ARG A 115 -8.29 3.87 2.15
CA ARG A 115 -7.63 4.34 3.38
C ARG A 115 -6.72 5.53 3.15
N PHE A 116 -6.35 5.82 1.91
CA PHE A 116 -5.37 6.86 1.59
C PHE A 116 -5.75 8.26 2.13
N PRO A 117 -7.01 8.72 2.05
CA PRO A 117 -7.39 10.02 2.62
C PRO A 117 -7.09 10.15 4.11
N ASP A 118 -7.25 9.08 4.88
CA ASP A 118 -7.02 9.11 6.32
C ASP A 118 -5.52 9.04 6.63
N LEU A 119 -4.77 8.23 5.87
CA LEU A 119 -3.30 8.19 5.95
C LEU A 119 -2.67 9.55 5.59
N LEU A 120 -3.22 10.26 4.60
CA LEU A 120 -2.74 11.59 4.22
C LEU A 120 -2.98 12.63 5.32
N LYS A 121 -4.13 12.57 6.01
CA LYS A 121 -4.39 13.44 7.17
C LYS A 121 -3.46 13.11 8.34
N GLU A 122 -3.22 11.83 8.58
CA GLU A 122 -2.28 11.38 9.61
C GLU A 122 -0.87 11.88 9.31
N ARG A 123 -0.42 11.77 8.06
CA ARG A 123 0.86 12.32 7.57
C ARG A 123 0.98 13.81 7.86
N ASP A 124 -0.04 14.60 7.55
CA ASP A 124 -0.03 16.04 7.80
C ASP A 124 0.05 16.38 9.30
N SER A 125 -0.57 15.56 10.16
CA SER A 125 -0.47 15.71 11.62
C SER A 125 0.94 15.39 12.12
N LEU A 126 1.53 14.29 11.65
CA LEU A 126 2.88 13.86 12.03
C LEU A 126 3.94 14.86 11.57
N ASN A 127 3.79 15.43 10.37
CA ASN A 127 4.70 16.47 9.89
C ASN A 127 4.67 17.71 10.81
N LYS A 128 3.49 18.15 11.26
CA LYS A 128 3.37 19.27 12.22
C LYS A 128 3.99 18.93 13.59
N GLU A 129 3.87 17.68 14.02
CA GLU A 129 4.50 17.21 15.25
C GLU A 129 6.04 17.24 15.14
N ILE A 130 6.58 16.72 14.03
CA ILE A 130 8.01 16.77 13.74
C ILE A 130 8.50 18.21 13.68
N GLU A 131 7.81 19.11 12.96
CA GLU A 131 8.15 20.54 12.88
C GLU A 131 8.20 21.20 14.26
N LYS A 132 7.26 20.84 15.15
CA LYS A 132 7.27 21.33 16.53
C LYS A 132 8.48 20.82 17.30
N ILE A 133 8.79 19.52 17.22
CA ILE A 133 9.93 18.92 17.91
C ILE A 133 11.24 19.53 17.38
N THR A 134 11.39 19.69 16.07
CA THR A 134 12.59 20.30 15.47
C THR A 134 12.74 21.77 15.84
N GLY A 135 11.64 22.53 15.93
CA GLY A 135 11.68 23.90 16.46
C GLY A 135 12.13 23.97 17.92
N GLU A 136 11.76 22.99 18.76
CA GLU A 136 12.26 22.92 20.15
C GLU A 136 13.75 22.53 20.24
N LEU A 137 14.26 21.76 19.28
CA LEU A 137 15.69 21.40 19.21
C LEU A 137 16.59 22.63 18.97
N GLU A 138 16.11 23.62 18.21
CA GLU A 138 16.81 24.91 18.01
C GLU A 138 17.04 25.67 19.33
N GLY A 139 16.22 25.38 20.36
CA GLY A 139 16.38 25.88 21.73
C GLY A 139 17.45 25.16 22.57
N ASN A 140 18.42 24.48 21.94
CA ASN A 140 19.49 23.69 22.59
C ASN A 140 19.02 22.51 23.46
N ARG A 141 17.83 21.97 23.19
CA ARG A 141 17.30 20.79 23.91
C ARG A 141 17.71 19.48 23.25
N LEU A 142 19.01 19.21 23.20
CA LEU A 142 19.60 18.06 22.47
C LEU A 142 19.07 16.69 22.91
N TYR A 143 18.47 16.55 24.10
CA TYR A 143 17.87 15.29 24.55
C TYR A 143 16.53 14.97 23.86
N LEU A 144 15.98 15.85 23.03
CA LEU A 144 14.69 15.65 22.35
C LEU A 144 14.78 14.88 21.02
N TYR A 145 15.98 14.56 20.51
CA TYR A 145 16.11 13.83 19.24
C TYR A 145 15.41 12.46 19.25
N ASP A 146 15.29 11.82 20.42
CA ASP A 146 14.60 10.55 20.56
C ASP A 146 13.09 10.67 20.27
N LEU A 147 12.50 11.84 20.54
CA LEU A 147 11.08 12.10 20.28
C LEU A 147 10.74 12.15 18.78
N LEU A 148 11.75 12.32 17.91
CA LEU A 148 11.55 12.28 16.47
C LEU A 148 11.37 10.85 15.94
N ILE A 149 11.78 9.82 16.67
CA ILE A 149 11.87 8.46 16.14
C ILE A 149 10.50 7.88 15.82
N ASP A 150 9.57 7.92 16.77
CA ASP A 150 8.23 7.32 16.60
C ASP A 150 7.42 8.01 15.49
N PRO A 151 7.36 9.36 15.41
CA PRO A 151 6.68 10.03 14.31
C PRO A 151 7.30 9.72 12.94
N ILE A 152 8.63 9.65 12.83
CA ILE A 152 9.31 9.28 11.58
C ILE A 152 9.02 7.82 11.23
N ASP A 153 9.00 6.91 12.19
CA ASP A 153 8.64 5.51 11.95
C ASP A 153 7.23 5.36 11.40
N ARG A 154 6.28 6.10 11.98
CA ARG A 154 4.93 6.11 11.46
C ARG A 154 4.83 6.72 10.05
N LEU A 155 5.60 7.78 9.76
CA LEU A 155 5.70 8.33 8.41
C LEU A 155 6.27 7.33 7.41
N ILE A 156 7.27 6.52 7.79
CA ILE A 156 7.81 5.44 6.94
C ILE A 156 6.72 4.42 6.60
N GLU A 157 5.93 4.00 7.59
CA GLU A 157 4.80 3.09 7.37
C GLU A 157 3.76 3.68 6.41
N ILE A 158 3.42 4.96 6.58
CA ILE A 158 2.47 5.65 5.69
C ILE A 158 3.03 5.73 4.27
N SER A 159 4.28 6.16 4.09
CA SER A 159 4.93 6.25 2.77
C SER A 159 4.99 4.90 2.06
N ASN A 160 5.26 3.82 2.79
CA ASN A 160 5.21 2.46 2.24
C ASN A 160 3.80 2.06 1.78
N ASN A 161 2.75 2.42 2.54
CA ASN A 161 1.37 2.14 2.14
C ASN A 161 0.93 2.95 0.90
N LEU A 162 1.51 4.14 0.73
CA LEU A 162 1.28 5.02 -0.42
C LEU A 162 2.22 4.72 -1.60
N GLU A 163 3.07 3.70 -1.50
CA GLU A 163 4.04 3.31 -2.52
C GLU A 163 5.06 4.43 -2.87
N GLU A 164 5.39 5.29 -1.91
CA GLU A 164 6.32 6.42 -2.05
C GLU A 164 7.77 5.99 -1.70
N GLU A 165 8.38 5.10 -2.49
CA GLU A 165 9.69 4.49 -2.20
C GLU A 165 10.83 5.50 -1.95
N GLU A 166 10.89 6.56 -2.75
CA GLU A 166 11.91 7.62 -2.59
C GLU A 166 11.78 8.32 -1.24
N LEU A 167 10.53 8.64 -0.84
CA LEU A 167 10.25 9.29 0.44
C LEU A 167 10.56 8.37 1.62
N THR A 168 10.22 7.08 1.52
CA THR A 168 10.63 6.07 2.49
C THR A 168 12.14 6.07 2.70
N GLY A 169 12.92 6.15 1.61
CA GLY A 169 14.38 6.22 1.67
C GLY A 169 14.90 7.44 2.43
N GLU A 170 14.33 8.62 2.17
CA GLU A 170 14.69 9.86 2.88
C GLU A 170 14.30 9.82 4.36
N LEU A 171 13.11 9.32 4.69
CA LEU A 171 12.66 9.17 6.08
C LEU A 171 13.54 8.18 6.87
N MET A 172 14.00 7.10 6.24
CA MET A 172 14.95 6.17 6.88
C MET A 172 16.29 6.85 7.19
N LYS A 173 16.81 7.69 6.28
CA LYS A 173 18.01 8.49 6.55
C LYS A 173 17.76 9.46 7.70
N PHE A 174 16.62 10.14 7.70
CA PHE A 174 16.25 11.08 8.77
C PHE A 174 16.19 10.37 10.13
N LYS A 175 15.49 9.23 10.23
CA LYS A 175 15.45 8.38 11.42
C LYS A 175 16.85 8.01 11.92
N ASN A 176 17.72 7.56 11.02
CA ASN A 176 19.08 7.15 11.38
C ASN A 176 19.91 8.31 11.91
N ASN A 177 19.75 9.51 11.34
CA ASN A 177 20.39 10.71 11.83
C ASN A 177 19.86 11.12 13.21
N ALA A 178 18.54 11.08 13.42
CA ALA A 178 17.93 11.33 14.73
C ALA A 178 18.48 10.35 15.79
N LYS A 179 18.54 9.05 15.49
CA LYS A 179 19.12 8.04 16.40
C LYS A 179 20.58 8.31 16.74
N ARG A 180 21.39 8.75 15.76
CA ARG A 180 22.78 9.12 16.00
C ARG A 180 22.88 10.36 16.87
N ALA A 181 22.04 11.36 16.61
CA ALA A 181 21.99 12.58 17.41
C ALA A 181 21.59 12.30 18.86
N THR A 182 20.61 11.42 19.11
CA THR A 182 20.25 10.96 20.46
C THR A 182 21.46 10.39 21.20
N ARG A 183 22.21 9.47 20.57
CA ARG A 183 23.42 8.89 21.18
C ARG A 183 24.46 9.95 21.54
N PHE A 184 24.72 10.89 20.63
CA PHE A 184 25.67 11.98 20.89
C PHE A 184 25.18 12.90 22.01
N ALA A 185 23.88 13.16 22.11
CA ALA A 185 23.31 13.96 23.20
C ALA A 185 23.49 13.26 24.55
N ASP A 186 23.28 11.95 24.61
CA ASP A 186 23.50 11.15 25.82
C ASP A 186 24.97 11.13 26.25
N ASP A 187 25.88 10.93 25.29
CA ASP A 187 27.33 10.98 25.54
C ASP A 187 27.76 12.36 26.07
N LEU A 188 27.28 13.43 25.46
CA LEU A 188 27.57 14.80 25.88
C LEU A 188 27.03 15.09 27.29
N LYS A 189 25.81 14.63 27.60
CA LYS A 189 25.23 14.75 28.95
C LYS A 189 26.05 13.99 29.99
N GLY A 190 26.54 12.79 29.63
CA GLY A 190 27.43 12.01 30.48
C GLY A 190 28.75 12.74 30.78
N LEU A 191 29.32 13.41 29.78
CA LEU A 191 30.52 14.24 29.95
C LEU A 191 30.25 15.49 30.79
N ASP A 192 29.13 16.18 30.56
CA ASP A 192 28.74 17.38 31.33
C ASP A 192 28.59 17.06 32.83
N ASN A 193 27.98 15.92 33.17
CA ASN A 193 27.87 15.45 34.55
C ASN A 193 29.25 15.21 35.18
N LYS A 194 30.18 14.56 34.47
CA LYS A 194 31.55 14.32 34.96
C LYS A 194 32.32 15.63 35.18
N ILE A 195 32.14 16.62 34.31
CA ILE A 195 32.76 17.95 34.46
C ILE A 195 32.24 18.61 35.75
N LYS A 196 30.93 18.59 35.97
CA LYS A 196 30.31 19.15 37.19
C LYS A 196 30.82 18.46 38.46
N GLU A 197 30.88 17.12 38.46
CA GLU A 197 31.44 16.36 39.58
C GLU A 197 32.90 16.72 39.88
N ASN A 198 33.72 16.88 38.84
CA ASN A 198 35.12 17.27 39.02
C ASN A 198 35.25 18.72 39.49
N PHE A 199 34.41 19.63 39.00
CA PHE A 199 34.38 21.02 39.45
C PHE A 199 34.01 21.13 40.93
N THR A 200 33.04 20.34 41.41
CA THR A 200 32.69 20.32 42.84
C THR A 200 33.79 19.80 43.77
N LYS A 201 34.85 19.19 43.22
CA LYS A 201 36.02 18.69 43.97
C LYS A 201 37.17 19.70 44.01
N ILE A 202 37.08 20.80 43.27
CA ILE A 202 38.04 21.91 43.25
C ILE A 202 37.52 23.01 44.18
#